data_AF-A0A969ZM88-F1
#
_entry.id   AF-A0A969ZM88-F1
#
_cell.length_a   1.000
_cell.length_b   1.000
_cell.length_c   1.000
_cell.angle_alpha   90.00
_cell.angle_beta   90.00
_cell.angle_gamma   90.00
#
_symmetry.space_group_name_H-M   'P 1'
#
loop_
_entity.id
_entity.type
_entity.pdbx_description
1 polymer ?
#
loop_
_entity_poly.entity_id
_entity_poly.type
_entity_poly.pdbx_seq_one_letter_code
_entity_poly.pdbx_strand_id
1 'polypeptide(L)'
;MKDFYKSIDNLIDNKEEFVIATILQKAGSAPREEGAKMLIKKDSSILGTIGGGLVEALVIKSATRVFENGKMLIEEYNLSNKDAAQLGMVCGGNLRVLLEYVDPNDENTKKLYKKIIKLQNANKDFIIITEIPTDKRDDSILEKWIYTKKELKDIQEQNLDTIV
;
A
#
# COMPACT_ATOMS: atom_id res chain seq x y z
N MET A 1 -13.27 -3.03 1.00
CA MET A 1 -12.06 -3.48 0.26
C MET A 1 -12.33 -3.82 -1.20
N LYS A 2 -13.49 -4.42 -1.56
CA LYS A 2 -13.88 -4.61 -2.98
C LYS A 2 -13.86 -3.30 -3.78
N ASP A 3 -14.41 -2.22 -3.21
CA ASP A 3 -14.44 -0.90 -3.88
C ASP A 3 -13.04 -0.27 -4.06
N PHE A 4 -12.09 -0.61 -3.19
CA PHE A 4 -10.72 -0.12 -3.27
C PHE A 4 -10.01 -0.66 -4.52
N TYR A 5 -10.03 -1.98 -4.70
CA TYR A 5 -9.39 -2.62 -5.85
C TYR A 5 -10.13 -2.33 -7.15
N LYS A 6 -11.47 -2.19 -7.12
CA LYS A 6 -12.23 -1.74 -8.28
C LYS A 6 -11.84 -0.33 -8.72
N SER A 7 -11.61 0.57 -7.77
CA SER A 7 -11.15 1.93 -8.08
C SER A 7 -9.75 1.93 -8.69
N ILE A 8 -8.86 1.08 -8.19
CA ILE A 8 -7.53 0.88 -8.80
C ILE A 8 -7.66 0.38 -10.25
N ASP A 9 -8.47 -0.65 -10.49
CA ASP A 9 -8.67 -1.20 -11.84
C ASP A 9 -9.20 -0.13 -12.81
N ASN A 10 -10.13 0.71 -12.37
CA ASN A 10 -10.63 1.83 -13.16
C ASN A 10 -9.55 2.88 -13.46
N LEU A 11 -8.71 3.23 -12.48
CA LEU A 11 -7.62 4.19 -12.68
C LEU A 11 -6.59 3.66 -13.69
N ILE A 12 -6.26 2.38 -13.60
CA ILE A 12 -5.38 1.70 -14.54
C ILE A 12 -5.98 1.72 -15.96
N ASP A 13 -7.25 1.35 -16.11
CA ASP A 13 -7.93 1.36 -17.42
C ASP A 13 -8.00 2.76 -18.04
N ASN A 14 -8.13 3.80 -17.20
CA ASN A 14 -8.11 5.20 -17.61
C ASN A 14 -6.71 5.79 -17.83
N LYS A 15 -5.64 5.03 -17.57
CA LYS A 15 -4.25 5.50 -17.60
C LYS A 15 -3.97 6.66 -16.64
N GLU A 16 -4.63 6.64 -15.50
CA GLU A 16 -4.43 7.61 -14.42
C GLU A 16 -3.38 7.09 -13.44
N GLU A 17 -2.33 7.87 -13.21
CA GLU A 17 -1.30 7.58 -12.21
C GLU A 17 -1.82 7.85 -10.79
N PHE A 18 -1.45 7.00 -9.84
CA PHE A 18 -1.82 7.15 -8.44
C PHE A 18 -0.73 6.58 -7.51
N VAL A 19 -0.82 6.96 -6.24
CA VAL A 19 0.04 6.45 -5.17
C VAL A 19 -0.79 5.63 -4.20
N ILE A 20 -0.25 4.49 -3.76
CA ILE A 20 -0.81 3.72 -2.65
C ILE A 20 0.05 3.95 -1.41
N ALA A 21 -0.52 4.58 -0.39
CA ALA A 21 0.05 4.59 0.95
C ALA A 21 -0.37 3.32 1.70
N THR A 22 0.58 2.60 2.31
CA THR A 22 0.36 1.43 3.17
C THR A 22 1.09 1.60 4.49
N ILE A 23 0.39 1.44 5.62
CA ILE A 23 1.06 1.38 6.93
C ILE A 23 1.85 0.08 7.03
N LEU A 24 3.18 0.19 7.10
CA LEU A 24 4.08 -0.94 7.29
C LEU A 24 4.25 -1.28 8.78
N GLN A 25 4.32 -0.25 9.62
CA GLN A 25 4.52 -0.41 11.05
C GLN A 25 3.84 0.72 11.82
N LYS A 26 3.31 0.38 12.99
CA LYS A 26 2.77 1.34 13.94
C LYS A 26 3.40 1.15 15.31
N ALA A 27 3.79 2.26 15.94
CA ALA A 27 4.14 2.33 17.35
C ALA A 27 3.23 3.32 18.08
N GLY A 28 2.79 2.97 19.29
CA GLY A 28 1.91 3.81 20.10
C GLY A 28 0.45 3.80 19.65
N SER A 29 -0.27 4.87 19.96
CA SER A 29 -1.74 4.99 19.80
C SER A 29 -2.15 5.49 18.41
N ALA A 30 -1.39 5.17 17.37
CA ALA A 30 -1.74 5.63 16.03
C ALA A 30 -3.10 5.04 15.56
N PRO A 31 -3.90 5.78 14.79
CA PRO A 31 -5.34 5.52 14.59
C PRO A 31 -5.72 4.31 13.72
N ARG A 32 -4.81 3.77 12.90
CA ARG A 32 -5.07 2.61 12.02
C ARG A 32 -4.00 1.53 12.21
N GLU A 33 -4.39 0.30 11.91
CA GLU A 33 -3.53 -0.88 12.02
C GLU A 33 -2.62 -1.05 10.80
N GLU A 34 -1.57 -1.85 10.99
CA GLU A 34 -0.67 -2.28 9.92
C GLU A 34 -1.43 -2.91 8.75
N GLY A 35 -1.01 -2.61 7.53
CA GLY A 35 -1.69 -3.02 6.31
C GLY A 35 -2.86 -2.12 5.88
N ALA A 36 -3.27 -1.12 6.68
CA ALA A 36 -4.22 -0.10 6.21
C ALA A 36 -3.68 0.61 4.97
N LYS A 37 -4.57 0.85 3.99
CA LYS A 37 -4.22 1.45 2.70
C LYS A 37 -5.04 2.71 2.43
N MET A 38 -4.39 3.66 1.77
CA MET A 38 -5.00 4.87 1.22
C MET A 38 -4.46 5.08 -0.20
N LEU A 39 -5.37 5.23 -1.15
CA LEU A 39 -5.04 5.62 -2.52
C LEU A 39 -5.06 7.15 -2.58
N ILE A 40 -4.08 7.71 -3.29
CA ILE A 40 -3.90 9.16 -3.46
C ILE A 40 -3.74 9.41 -4.96
N LYS A 41 -4.55 10.30 -5.53
CA LYS A 41 -4.43 10.71 -6.93
C LYS A 41 -3.58 11.97 -7.06
N LYS A 42 -3.19 12.32 -8.29
CA LYS A 42 -2.43 13.56 -8.58
C LYS A 42 -3.15 14.84 -8.14
N ASP A 43 -4.48 14.86 -8.19
CA ASP A 43 -5.29 15.98 -7.70
C ASP A 43 -5.42 16.02 -6.16
N SER A 44 -4.68 15.17 -5.45
CA SER A 44 -4.71 14.98 -4.00
C SER A 44 -6.02 14.39 -3.45
N SER A 45 -6.97 14.01 -4.32
CA SER A 45 -8.14 13.25 -3.89
C SER A 45 -7.71 11.86 -3.39
N ILE A 46 -8.42 11.35 -2.38
CA ILE A 46 -8.09 10.09 -1.72
C ILE A 46 -9.24 9.07 -1.76
N LEU A 47 -8.88 7.79 -1.65
CA LEU A 47 -9.80 6.71 -1.35
C LEU A 47 -9.22 5.83 -0.24
N GLY A 48 -10.02 5.56 0.78
CA GLY A 48 -9.54 4.91 2.00
C GLY A 48 -8.88 5.91 2.96
N THR A 49 -8.27 5.40 4.02
CA THR A 49 -7.72 6.21 5.11
C THR A 49 -6.66 5.40 5.85
N ILE A 50 -5.58 6.08 6.24
CA ILE A 50 -4.50 5.52 7.09
C ILE A 50 -4.50 6.16 8.49
N GLY A 51 -5.51 6.95 8.84
CA GLY A 51 -5.60 7.48 10.20
C GLY A 51 -6.41 8.74 10.43
N GLY A 52 -6.72 9.50 9.39
CA GLY A 52 -7.27 10.84 9.54
C GLY A 52 -6.21 11.89 9.91
N GLY A 53 -6.58 13.17 9.75
CA GLY A 53 -5.87 14.31 10.35
C GLY A 53 -4.48 14.59 9.77
N LEU A 54 -3.53 14.94 10.64
CA LEU A 54 -2.20 15.41 10.24
C LEU A 54 -1.40 14.35 9.47
N VAL A 55 -1.53 13.07 9.81
CA VAL A 55 -0.83 11.97 9.10
C VAL A 55 -1.18 11.99 7.62
N GLU A 56 -2.48 12.03 7.30
CA GLU A 56 -2.95 11.95 5.92
C GLU A 56 -2.48 13.16 5.13
N ALA A 57 -2.54 14.35 5.70
CA ALA A 57 -2.03 15.57 5.07
C ALA A 57 -0.52 15.47 4.77
N LEU A 58 0.28 14.95 5.71
CA LEU A 58 1.71 14.74 5.52
C LEU A 58 1.99 13.68 4.44
N VAL A 59 1.25 12.57 4.44
CA VAL A 59 1.41 11.49 3.45
C VAL A 59 0.97 11.95 2.06
N ILE A 60 -0.10 12.73 1.93
CA ILE A 60 -0.53 13.34 0.66
C ILE A 60 0.57 14.27 0.14
N LYS A 61 1.17 15.09 1.01
CA LYS A 61 2.32 15.95 0.65
C LYS A 61 3.53 15.13 0.20
N SER A 62 3.82 14.01 0.85
CA SER A 62 4.89 13.11 0.44
C SER A 62 4.60 12.41 -0.88
N ALA A 63 3.33 12.13 -1.19
CA ALA A 63 2.94 11.54 -2.47
C ALA A 63 3.28 12.44 -3.66
N THR A 64 3.30 13.77 -3.51
CA THR A 64 3.77 14.68 -4.57
C THR A 64 5.19 14.34 -5.03
N ARG A 65 6.10 14.05 -4.09
CA ARG A 65 7.47 13.61 -4.41
C ARG A 65 7.47 12.27 -5.13
N VAL A 66 6.61 11.33 -4.70
CA VAL A 66 6.50 10.02 -5.34
C VAL A 66 6.01 10.15 -6.79
N PHE A 67 5.05 11.04 -7.06
CA PHE A 67 4.59 11.35 -8.41
C PHE A 67 5.66 12.01 -9.28
N GLU A 68 6.45 12.94 -8.73
CA GLU A 68 7.53 13.62 -9.45
C GLU A 68 8.64 12.65 -9.84
N ASN A 69 8.95 11.70 -8.96
CA ASN A 69 10.10 10.82 -9.10
C ASN A 69 9.77 9.51 -9.82
N GLY A 70 8.48 9.13 -9.84
CA GLY A 70 8.02 7.81 -10.30
C GLY A 70 8.51 6.64 -9.44
N LYS A 71 8.91 6.91 -8.19
CA LYS A 71 9.65 5.97 -7.33
C LYS A 71 8.99 5.83 -5.97
N MET A 72 9.02 4.62 -5.41
CA MET A 72 8.47 4.37 -4.08
C MET A 72 9.24 5.15 -3.00
N LEU A 73 8.58 5.40 -1.87
CA LEU A 73 9.15 6.07 -0.72
C LEU A 73 8.69 5.38 0.56
N ILE A 74 9.62 5.03 1.46
CA ILE A 74 9.28 4.63 2.82
C ILE A 74 9.64 5.77 3.78
N GLU A 75 8.64 6.30 4.47
CA GLU A 75 8.82 7.44 5.37
C GLU A 75 8.22 7.16 6.75
N GLU A 76 8.83 7.78 7.77
CA GLU A 76 8.40 7.70 9.15
C GLU A 76 7.72 9.01 9.55
N TYR A 77 6.53 8.91 10.14
CA TYR A 77 5.69 10.02 10.54
C TYR A 77 5.55 10.00 12.06
N ASN A 78 6.24 10.92 12.72
CA ASN A 78 6.17 11.08 14.16
C ASN A 78 5.06 12.06 14.54
N LEU A 79 4.00 11.54 15.18
CA LEU A 79 2.85 12.33 15.64
C LEU A 79 3.03 12.88 17.05
N SER A 80 4.17 12.58 17.68
CA SER A 80 4.52 12.96 19.04
C SER A 80 5.10 14.38 19.15
N ASN A 81 4.80 15.27 18.21
CA ASN A 81 5.37 16.61 18.25
C ASN A 81 5.02 17.31 19.57
N LYS A 82 6.04 17.94 20.18
CA LYS A 82 5.94 18.70 21.43
C LYS A 82 4.84 19.79 21.40
N ASP A 83 4.41 20.21 20.22
CA ASP A 83 3.33 21.19 20.01
C ASP A 83 1.91 20.58 20.15
N ALA A 84 1.74 19.27 19.92
CA ALA A 84 0.44 18.60 20.08
C ALA A 84 0.01 18.45 21.55
N ALA A 85 1.00 18.39 22.46
CA ALA A 85 0.78 18.42 23.90
C ALA A 85 0.23 19.76 24.40
N GLN A 86 0.52 20.88 23.71
CA GLN A 86 -0.04 22.20 24.03
C GLN A 86 -1.48 22.37 23.53
N LEU A 87 -1.90 21.59 22.52
CA LEU A 87 -3.23 21.65 21.90
C LEU A 87 -4.21 20.57 22.41
N GLY A 88 -3.83 19.80 23.43
CA GLY A 88 -4.70 18.78 24.04
C GLY A 88 -5.00 17.57 23.16
N MET A 89 -4.27 17.38 22.06
CA MET A 89 -4.44 16.26 21.14
C MET A 89 -3.38 15.18 21.42
N VAL A 90 -3.68 14.26 22.32
CA VAL A 90 -2.80 13.13 22.66
C VAL A 90 -3.16 11.93 21.78
N CYS A 91 -2.65 11.91 20.54
CA CYS A 91 -2.47 10.66 19.81
C CYS A 91 -0.97 10.48 19.53
N GLY A 92 -0.23 10.10 20.56
CA GLY A 92 1.19 9.78 20.46
C GLY A 92 1.39 8.50 19.65
N GLY A 93 2.24 8.57 18.63
CA GLY A 93 2.59 7.40 17.83
C GLY A 93 3.55 7.72 16.69
N ASN A 94 4.25 6.70 16.22
CA ASN A 94 5.08 6.74 15.02
C ASN A 94 4.49 5.77 13.99
N LEU A 95 4.37 6.22 12.75
CA LEU A 95 3.93 5.40 11.62
C LEU A 95 5.05 5.28 10.60
N ARG A 96 5.39 4.05 10.20
CA ARG A 96 6.20 3.80 9.01
C ARG A 96 5.26 3.50 7.86
N VAL A 97 5.26 4.34 6.83
CA VAL A 97 4.34 4.24 5.69
C VAL A 97 5.14 4.05 4.42
N LEU A 98 4.76 3.04 3.65
CA LEU A 98 5.18 2.87 2.26
C LEU A 98 4.27 3.72 1.37
N LEU A 99 4.85 4.55 0.53
CA LEU A 99 4.18 5.22 -0.58
C LEU A 99 4.67 4.57 -1.87
N GLU A 100 3.80 3.82 -2.52
CA GLU A 100 4.09 3.13 -3.76
C GLU A 100 3.55 3.94 -4.93
N TYR A 101 4.44 4.28 -5.88
CA TYR A 101 4.03 4.78 -7.18
C TYR A 101 3.46 3.64 -8.03
N VAL A 102 2.27 3.84 -8.61
CA VAL A 102 1.67 2.86 -9.51
C VAL A 102 1.58 3.44 -10.92
N ASP A 103 2.42 2.92 -11.82
CA ASP A 103 2.35 3.23 -13.25
C ASP A 103 1.19 2.43 -13.87
N PRO A 104 0.13 3.10 -14.37
CA PRO A 104 -1.00 2.42 -14.99
C PRO A 104 -0.61 1.75 -16.32
N ASN A 105 0.56 2.03 -16.88
CA ASN A 105 1.05 1.41 -18.10
C ASN A 105 1.84 0.12 -17.85
N ASP A 106 2.26 -0.16 -16.61
CA ASP A 106 3.01 -1.37 -16.28
C ASP A 106 2.14 -2.62 -16.46
N GLU A 107 2.60 -3.54 -17.32
CA GLU A 107 1.84 -4.75 -17.68
C GLU A 107 1.72 -5.73 -16.50
N ASN A 108 2.71 -5.77 -15.61
CA ASN A 108 2.65 -6.64 -14.43
C ASN A 108 1.62 -6.13 -13.43
N THR A 109 1.58 -4.82 -13.20
CA THR A 109 0.58 -4.10 -12.41
C THR A 109 -0.82 -4.37 -12.94
N LYS A 110 -1.05 -4.17 -14.26
CA LYS A 110 -2.34 -4.49 -14.90
C LYS A 110 -2.75 -5.93 -14.65
N LYS A 111 -1.87 -6.89 -14.92
CA LYS A 111 -2.14 -8.34 -14.73
C LYS A 111 -2.50 -8.64 -13.29
N LEU A 112 -1.78 -8.07 -12.33
CA LEU A 112 -2.02 -8.25 -10.90
C LEU A 112 -3.43 -7.78 -10.51
N TYR A 113 -3.78 -6.53 -10.84
CA TYR A 113 -5.08 -5.96 -10.45
C TYR A 113 -6.25 -6.62 -11.19
N LYS A 114 -6.10 -6.99 -12.47
CA LYS A 114 -7.11 -7.80 -13.18
C LYS A 114 -7.29 -9.18 -12.53
N LYS A 115 -6.22 -9.84 -12.07
CA LYS A 115 -6.31 -11.11 -11.31
C LYS A 115 -7.05 -10.90 -9.98
N ILE A 116 -6.79 -9.80 -9.26
CA ILE A 116 -7.52 -9.45 -8.03
C ILE A 116 -9.02 -9.31 -8.30
N ILE A 117 -9.41 -8.54 -9.30
CA ILE A 117 -10.84 -8.34 -9.65
C ILE A 117 -11.50 -9.68 -10.02
N LYS A 118 -10.84 -10.52 -10.83
CA LYS A 118 -11.34 -11.84 -11.20
C LYS A 118 -11.58 -12.72 -9.97
N LEU A 119 -10.65 -12.73 -9.00
CA LEU A 119 -10.79 -13.50 -7.77
C LEU A 119 -11.90 -12.96 -6.87
N GLN A 120 -12.03 -11.64 -6.75
CA GLN A 120 -13.12 -11.02 -5.98
C GLN A 120 -14.50 -11.30 -6.58
N ASN A 121 -14.64 -11.25 -7.91
CA ASN A 121 -15.89 -11.57 -8.61
C ASN A 121 -16.25 -13.06 -8.47
N ALA A 122 -15.25 -13.93 -8.40
CA ALA A 122 -15.43 -15.36 -8.15
C ALA A 122 -15.61 -15.71 -6.66
N ASN A 123 -15.62 -14.72 -5.76
CA ASN A 123 -15.62 -14.90 -4.30
C ASN A 123 -14.55 -15.91 -3.82
N LYS A 124 -13.34 -15.82 -4.40
CA LYS A 124 -12.19 -16.65 -4.00
C LYS A 124 -11.25 -15.85 -3.11
N ASP A 125 -10.88 -16.45 -1.99
CA ASP A 125 -9.87 -15.87 -1.09
C ASP A 125 -8.48 -15.91 -1.72
N PHE A 126 -7.69 -14.87 -1.44
CA PHE A 126 -6.34 -14.72 -1.93
C PHE A 126 -5.48 -13.92 -0.97
N ILE A 127 -4.17 -14.05 -1.13
CA ILE A 127 -3.13 -13.30 -0.42
C ILE A 127 -2.33 -12.53 -1.46
N ILE A 128 -2.03 -11.27 -1.15
CA ILE A 128 -1.06 -10.47 -1.89
C ILE A 128 0.18 -10.36 -1.02
N ILE A 129 1.32 -10.67 -1.60
CA ILE A 129 2.64 -10.51 -0.98
C ILE A 129 3.32 -9.37 -1.71
N THR A 130 3.91 -8.44 -0.96
CA THR A 130 4.72 -7.34 -1.51
C THR A 130 6.07 -7.41 -0.84
N GLU A 131 7.13 -7.56 -1.61
CA GLU A 131 8.48 -7.46 -1.08
C GLU A 131 8.78 -5.99 -0.75
N ILE A 132 9.21 -5.74 0.49
CA ILE A 132 9.54 -4.40 0.95
C ILE A 132 11.06 -4.27 0.98
N PRO A 133 11.66 -3.41 0.14
CA PRO A 133 13.09 -3.21 0.16
C PRO A 133 13.54 -2.61 1.50
N THR A 134 14.75 -2.99 1.90
CA THR A 134 15.37 -2.49 3.14
C THR A 134 15.88 -1.06 2.98
N ASP A 135 16.19 -0.63 1.76
CA ASP A 135 16.50 0.75 1.42
C ASP A 135 15.21 1.59 1.36
N LYS A 136 15.22 2.75 2.03
CA LYS A 136 14.10 3.69 2.08
C LYS A 136 13.87 4.42 0.75
N ARG A 137 14.80 4.34 -0.21
CA ARG A 137 14.79 5.02 -1.51
C ARG A 137 15.15 4.08 -2.68
N ASP A 138 14.68 2.84 -2.62
CA ASP A 138 14.83 1.93 -3.75
C ASP A 138 14.11 2.47 -5.00
N ASP A 139 14.82 2.44 -6.12
CA ASP A 139 14.35 2.84 -7.45
C ASP A 139 13.64 1.68 -8.17
N SER A 140 13.60 0.50 -7.57
CA SER A 140 12.94 -0.68 -8.11
C SER A 140 11.41 -0.59 -8.01
N ILE A 141 10.74 -1.19 -9.01
CA ILE A 141 9.31 -1.47 -8.91
C ILE A 141 9.12 -2.55 -7.85
N LEU A 142 8.22 -2.32 -6.89
CA LEU A 142 7.96 -3.29 -5.83
C LEU A 142 7.49 -4.63 -6.44
N GLU A 143 8.19 -5.70 -6.11
CA GLU A 143 7.77 -7.03 -6.51
C GLU A 143 6.52 -7.45 -5.72
N LYS A 144 5.53 -7.92 -6.46
CA LYS A 144 4.23 -8.32 -5.92
C LYS A 144 3.78 -9.65 -6.49
N TRP A 145 3.29 -10.50 -5.60
CA TRP A 145 2.70 -11.78 -5.95
C TRP A 145 1.30 -11.91 -5.39
N ILE A 146 0.48 -12.72 -6.07
CA ILE A 146 -0.87 -13.05 -5.63
C ILE A 146 -1.12 -14.54 -5.73
N TYR A 147 -1.53 -15.12 -4.61
CA TYR A 147 -1.79 -16.54 -4.48
C TYR A 147 -3.15 -16.78 -3.84
N THR A 148 -3.86 -17.77 -4.35
CA THR A 148 -5.00 -18.39 -3.69
C THR A 148 -4.52 -19.42 -2.67
N LYS A 149 -5.40 -19.79 -1.74
CA LYS A 149 -5.10 -20.87 -0.78
C LYS A 149 -4.70 -22.19 -1.45
N LYS A 150 -5.26 -22.47 -2.63
CA LYS A 150 -4.89 -23.66 -3.42
C LYS A 150 -3.46 -23.55 -3.94
N GLU A 151 -3.14 -22.45 -4.63
CA GLU A 151 -1.79 -22.22 -5.17
C GLU A 151 -0.72 -22.29 -4.07
N LEU A 152 -1.00 -21.78 -2.86
CA LEU A 152 -0.07 -21.89 -1.73
C LEU A 152 0.15 -23.32 -1.24
N LYS A 153 -0.90 -24.15 -1.23
CA LYS A 153 -0.77 -25.58 -0.87
C LYS A 153 0.04 -26.33 -1.90
N ASP A 154 -0.21 -26.09 -3.18
CA ASP A 154 0.51 -26.74 -4.27
C ASP A 154 2.03 -26.45 -4.18
N ILE A 155 2.42 -25.22 -3.79
CA ILE A 155 3.82 -24.85 -3.53
C ILE A 155 4.40 -25.60 -2.32
N GLN A 156 3.64 -25.74 -1.24
CA GLN A 156 4.09 -26.46 -0.04
C GLN A 156 4.30 -27.95 -0.31
N GLU A 157 3.41 -28.57 -1.08
CA GLU A 157 3.47 -30.00 -1.44
C GLU A 157 4.65 -30.30 -2.37
N GLN A 158 4.97 -29.42 -3.32
CA GLN A 158 6.15 -29.58 -4.21
C GLN A 158 7.50 -29.47 -3.49
N ASN A 159 7.57 -28.77 -2.36
CA ASN A 159 8.80 -28.62 -1.57
C ASN A 159 9.04 -29.78 -0.59
N LEU A 160 8.07 -30.68 -0.38
CA LEU A 160 8.23 -31.86 0.48
C LEU A 160 8.94 -33.02 -0.24
N ASP A 161 9.01 -33.00 -1.57
CA ASP A 161 9.72 -34.01 -2.38
C ASP A 161 11.25 -33.77 -2.47
N THR A 162 11.79 -32.74 -1.82
CA THR A 162 13.23 -32.38 -1.86
C THR A 162 13.96 -32.58 -0.52
N ILE A 163 13.33 -33.23 0.46
CA ILE A 163 13.98 -33.62 1.72
C ILE A 163 13.90 -35.15 1.84
N VAL A 164 14.86 -35.83 1.20
CA VAL A 164 15.25 -37.22 1.50
C VAL A 164 16.73 -37.24 1.76
#